data_AF-A0A6G9YEZ8-F1
#
_entry.id   AF-A0A6G9YEZ8-F1
#
_cell.length_a   1.000
_cell.length_b   1.000
_cell.length_c   1.000
_cell.angle_alpha   90.00
_cell.angle_beta   90.00
_cell.angle_gamma   90.00
#
_symmetry.space_group_name_H-M   'P 1'
#
loop_
_entity.id
_entity.type
_entity.pdbx_description
1 polymer ?
#
loop_
_entity_poly.entity_id
_entity_poly.type
_entity_poly.pdbx_seq_one_letter_code
_entity_poly.pdbx_strand_id
1 'polypeptide(L)' 'MIGSVARLTRFPVKSTAGEHITATLVDARGLVHDRGGPHTPRTAGSRAARPPDGSARSMG' A
#
# COMPACT_ATOMS: atom_id res chain seq x y z
N MET A 1 -20.37 -27.03 -11.12
CA MET A 1 -19.00 -26.46 -11.09
C MET A 1 -19.02 -25.16 -11.87
N ILE A 2 -18.55 -24.05 -11.30
CA ILE A 2 -18.67 -22.70 -11.88
C ILE A 2 -17.36 -22.16 -12.51
N GLY A 3 -16.26 -22.91 -12.41
CA GLY A 3 -15.00 -22.56 -13.06
C GLY A 3 -13.80 -23.29 -12.46
N SER A 4 -12.63 -23.08 -13.05
CA SER A 4 -11.33 -23.52 -12.56
C SER A 4 -10.39 -22.33 -12.40
N VAL A 5 -9.40 -22.44 -11.50
CA VAL A 5 -8.38 -21.41 -11.33
C VAL A 5 -7.36 -21.56 -12.46
N ALA A 6 -7.33 -20.59 -13.38
CA ALA A 6 -6.40 -20.61 -14.51
C ALA A 6 -4.96 -20.24 -14.11
N ARG A 7 -4.80 -19.36 -13.12
CA ARG A 7 -3.49 -18.91 -12.62
C ARG A 7 -3.61 -18.38 -11.20
N LEU A 8 -2.61 -18.68 -10.37
CA LEU A 8 -2.46 -18.11 -9.04
C LEU A 8 -1.14 -17.35 -8.98
N THR A 9 -1.21 -16.07 -8.62
CA THR A 9 -0.04 -15.17 -8.56
C THR A 9 0.01 -14.47 -7.22
N ARG A 10 1.20 -14.44 -6.60
CA ARG A 10 1.48 -13.74 -5.33
C ARG A 10 2.47 -12.60 -5.56
N PHE A 11 2.35 -11.52 -4.82
CA PHE A 11 3.23 -10.35 -4.85
C PHE A 11 3.82 -10.13 -3.45
N PRO A 12 4.96 -10.77 -3.10
CA PRO A 12 5.55 -10.63 -1.76
C PRO A 12 5.83 -9.18 -1.36
N VAL A 13 6.21 -8.36 -2.35
CA VAL A 13 6.43 -6.92 -2.21
C VAL A 13 5.41 -6.16 -3.07
N LYS A 14 4.91 -5.05 -2.54
CA LYS A 14 3.94 -4.21 -3.24
C LYS A 14 4.55 -3.61 -4.51
N SER A 15 3.79 -3.67 -5.60
CA SER A 15 4.15 -3.08 -6.91
C SER A 15 5.41 -3.66 -7.57
N THR A 16 5.86 -4.86 -7.18
CA THR A 16 6.91 -5.60 -7.88
C THR A 16 6.33 -6.66 -8.82
N ALA A 17 7.20 -7.35 -9.56
CA ALA A 17 6.80 -8.53 -10.31
C ALA A 17 6.16 -9.59 -9.39
N GLY A 18 5.14 -10.27 -9.91
CA GLY A 18 4.45 -11.35 -9.21
C GLY A 18 5.07 -12.71 -9.47
N GLU A 19 4.94 -13.60 -8.50
CA GLU A 19 5.37 -15.00 -8.55
C GLU A 19 4.18 -15.88 -8.91
N HIS A 20 4.32 -16.71 -9.94
CA HIS A 20 3.33 -17.75 -10.22
C HIS A 20 3.51 -18.91 -9.24
N ILE A 21 2.42 -19.34 -8.63
CA ILE A 21 2.41 -20.42 -7.64
C ILE A 21 1.33 -21.45 -7.95
N THR A 22 1.49 -22.65 -7.42
CA THR A 22 0.56 -23.78 -7.65
C THR A 22 -0.45 -23.95 -6.53
N ALA A 23 -0.08 -23.58 -5.31
CA ALA A 23 -0.94 -23.64 -4.13
C ALA A 23 -0.54 -22.58 -3.10
N THR A 24 -1.50 -22.15 -2.28
CA THR A 24 -1.26 -21.33 -1.09
C THR A 24 -2.44 -21.44 -0.13
N LEU A 25 -2.25 -20.95 1.10
CA LEU A 25 -3.32 -20.75 2.05
C LEU A 25 -3.95 -19.35 1.86
N VAL A 26 -5.22 -19.24 2.23
CA VAL A 26 -5.96 -17.98 2.22
C VAL A 26 -6.33 -17.64 3.66
N ASP A 27 -6.06 -16.41 4.08
CA ASP A 27 -6.50 -15.86 5.36
C ASP A 27 -7.44 -14.67 5.15
N ALA A 28 -7.82 -13.98 6.23
CA ALA A 28 -8.72 -12.82 6.18
C ALA A 28 -8.18 -11.62 5.40
N ARG A 29 -6.88 -11.58 5.08
CA ARG A 29 -6.20 -10.51 4.33
C ARG A 29 -5.92 -10.88 2.87
N GLY A 30 -6.05 -12.15 2.51
CA GLY A 30 -5.81 -12.64 1.15
C GLY A 30 -4.92 -13.87 1.12
N LEU A 31 -4.10 -14.00 0.07
CA LEU A 31 -3.14 -15.10 -0.02
C LEU A 31 -2.05 -14.90 1.04
N VAL A 32 -1.72 -15.95 1.78
CA VAL A 32 -0.66 -15.88 2.79
C VAL A 32 0.67 -15.47 2.13
N HIS A 33 1.36 -14.52 2.76
CA HIS A 33 2.57 -13.83 2.27
C HIS A 33 2.37 -12.90 1.05
N ASP A 34 1.14 -12.65 0.59
CA ASP A 34 0.91 -11.57 -0.38
C ASP A 34 1.05 -10.21 0.27
N ARG A 35 1.92 -9.37 -0.30
CA ARG A 35 2.21 -8.00 0.15
C ARG A 35 2.55 -7.91 1.64
N GLY A 36 3.12 -8.99 2.20
CA GLY A 36 3.41 -9.13 3.63
C GLY A 36 4.68 -8.41 4.08
N GLY A 37 5.41 -7.77 3.17
CA GLY A 37 6.52 -6.88 3.53
C GLY A 37 6.07 -5.80 4.52
N PRO A 38 6.99 -5.25 5.32
CA PRO A 38 6.64 -4.25 6.32
C PRO A 38 5.86 -3.11 5.66
N HIS A 39 4.62 -2.91 6.10
CA HIS A 39 3.91 -1.67 5.86
C HIS A 39 4.77 -0.59 6.51
N THR A 40 5.62 0.09 5.75
CA THR A 40 6.22 1.33 6.21
C THR A 40 5.05 2.30 6.34
N PRO A 41 4.62 2.68 7.56
CA PRO A 41 3.70 3.80 7.67
C PRO A 41 4.42 4.95 6.99
N ARG A 42 3.76 5.56 6.00
CA ARG A 42 4.26 6.81 5.42
C ARG A 42 4.52 7.70 6.63
N THR A 43 5.77 8.09 6.88
CA THR A 43 6.07 9.15 7.83
C THR A 43 5.11 10.27 7.50
N ALA A 44 4.22 10.62 8.43
CA ALA A 44 3.27 11.71 8.30
C ALA A 44 4.06 13.04 8.36
N GLY A 45 4.91 13.28 7.36
CA GLY A 45 5.94 14.31 7.36
C GLY A 45 5.78 15.33 6.24
N SER A 46 4.58 15.52 5.70
CA SER A 46 4.33 16.54 4.67
C SER A 46 3.14 17.46 4.99
N ARG A 47 2.63 17.46 6.23
CA ARG A 47 1.68 18.47 6.73
C ARG A 47 2.39 19.45 7.68
N ALA A 48 3.56 19.93 7.30
CA ALA A 48 4.30 20.96 8.03
C ALA A 48 4.99 21.92 7.05
N ALA A 49 4.19 22.62 6.23
CA ALA A 49 4.59 23.85 5.54
C ALA A 49 3.37 24.49 4.89
N ARG A 50 2.36 24.87 5.69
CA ARG A 50 1.55 26.02 5.29
C ARG A 50 1.84 27.08 6.34
N PRO A 51 2.62 28.13 6.01
CA PRO A 51 2.78 29.24 6.92
C PRO A 51 1.37 29.77 7.22
N PRO A 52 1.08 30.21 8.46
CA PRO A 52 -0.17 30.91 8.71
C PRO A 52 -0.22 32.11 7.78
N ASP A 53 -1.33 32.27 7.07
CA ASP A 53 -1.58 33.39 6.15
C ASP A 53 -1.61 34.69 6.98
N GLY A 54 -0.42 35.21 7.27
CA GLY A 54 -0.20 36.40 8.10
C GLY A 54 -0.57 37.64 7.29
N SER A 55 -1.79 38.11 7.52
CA SER A 55 -2.27 39.42 7.07
C SER A 55 -1.36 40.54 7.58
N ALA A 56 -0.39 40.98 6.77
CA ALA A 56 0.29 42.25 7.01
C ALA A 56 -0.61 43.40 6.48
N ARG A 57 -1.59 43.79 7.29
CA ARG A 57 -2.23 45.11 7.17
C ARG A 57 -1.50 46.08 8.11
N SER A 58 -1.13 47.24 7.57
CA SER A 58 -1.06 48.56 8.23
C SER A 58 -0.01 48.81 9.32
N MET A 59 0.99 49.65 9.01
CA MET A 59 1.26 50.96 9.67
C MET A 59 2.61 51.51 9.20
N GLY A 60 2.59 52.72 8.63
CA GLY A 60 3.75 53.46 8.12
C GLY A 60 3.34 54.37 6.98
#